data_AF-A0A3P1WUX2-F1
#
_entry.id   AF-A0A3P1WUX2-F1
#
_cell.length_a   1.000
_cell.length_b   1.000
_cell.length_c   1.000
_cell.angle_alpha   90.00
_cell.angle_beta   90.00
_cell.angle_gamma   90.00
#
_symmetry.space_group_name_H-M   'P 1'
#
loop_
_entity.id
_entity.type
_entity.pdbx_description
1 polymer ?
#
loop_
_entity_poly.entity_id
_entity_poly.type
_entity_poly.pdbx_seq_one_letter_code
_entity_poly.pdbx_strand_id
1 'polypeptide(L)' 'PRERAVITLRYLADLTEAATAYELGIAVGTVKSTTARALNKMRVVDLETIGA' A
#
# COMPACT_ATOMS: atom_id res chain seq x y z
N PRO A 1 -1.92 7.36 7.08
CA PRO A 1 -0.65 7.82 6.46
C PRO A 1 0.23 6.70 5.87
N ARG A 2 0.49 5.62 6.63
CA ARG A 2 1.47 4.58 6.24
C ARG A 2 1.08 3.75 5.01
N GLU A 3 -0.20 3.41 4.87
CA GLU A 3 -0.75 2.68 3.71
C GLU A 3 -0.52 3.43 2.38
N ARG A 4 -0.82 4.74 2.35
CA ARG A 4 -0.61 5.58 1.17
C ARG A 4 0.86 5.67 0.77
N ALA A 5 1.77 5.81 1.73
CA ALA A 5 3.20 5.85 1.46
C ALA A 5 3.69 4.54 0.81
N VAL A 6 3.28 3.39 1.36
CA VAL A 6 3.61 2.08 0.81
C VAL A 6 3.08 1.92 -0.63
N ILE A 7 1.83 2.30 -0.90
CA ILE A 7 1.26 2.19 -2.25
C ILE A 7 1.96 3.13 -3.23
N THR A 8 2.26 4.37 -2.80
CA THR A 8 2.95 5.35 -3.66
C THR A 8 4.31 4.82 -4.09
N LEU A 9 5.11 4.31 -3.15
CA LEU A 9 6.43 3.78 -3.45
C LEU A 9 6.36 2.49 -4.29
N ARG A 10 5.43 1.58 -3.99
CA ARG A 10 5.31 0.28 -4.69
C ARG A 10 4.74 0.36 -6.09
N TYR A 11 3.79 1.27 -6.34
CA TYR A 11 3.01 1.30 -7.59
C TYR A 11 3.17 2.58 -8.40
N LEU A 12 3.57 3.69 -7.77
CA LEU A 12 3.77 4.97 -8.47
C LEU A 12 5.25 5.24 -8.74
N ALA A 13 6.12 4.90 -7.80
CA ALA A 13 7.58 5.00 -7.94
C ALA A 13 8.25 3.67 -8.35
N ASP A 14 7.45 2.62 -8.56
CA ASP A 14 7.86 1.28 -9.02
C ASP A 14 9.00 0.63 -8.19
N LEU A 15 9.09 0.99 -6.91
CA LEU A 15 10.08 0.42 -6.00
C LEU A 15 9.71 -1.01 -5.65
N THR A 16 10.72 -1.86 -5.47
CA THR A 16 10.54 -3.21 -4.91
C THR A 16 10.09 -3.16 -3.45
N GLU A 17 9.62 -4.29 -2.91
CA GLU A 17 9.27 -4.38 -1.48
C GLU A 17 10.46 -4.12 -0.56
N ALA A 18 11.66 -4.56 -0.96
CA ALA A 18 12.89 -4.34 -0.21
C ALA A 18 13.32 -2.87 -0.25
N ALA A 19 13.25 -2.21 -1.42
CA ALA A 19 13.54 -0.79 -1.54
C ALA A 19 12.53 0.06 -0.76
N THR A 20 11.24 -0.26 -0.84
CA THR A 20 10.19 0.40 -0.05
C THR A 20 10.41 0.23 1.46
N ALA A 21 10.82 -0.97 1.89
CA ALA A 21 11.13 -1.26 3.29
C ALA A 21 12.31 -0.43 3.80
N TYR A 22 13.35 -0.31 2.98
CA TYR A 22 14.52 0.52 3.26
C TYR A 22 14.15 2.01 3.39
N GLU A 23 13.44 2.56 2.40
CA GLU A 23 13.03 3.98 2.38
C GLU A 23 12.13 4.35 3.58
N LEU A 24 11.26 3.43 4.02
CA LEU A 24 10.33 3.67 5.11
C LEU A 24 10.85 3.23 6.48
N GLY A 25 12.04 2.63 6.56
CA GLY A 25 12.61 2.11 7.80
C GLY A 25 11.74 1.03 8.46
N ILE A 26 11.14 0.13 7.68
CA ILE A 26 10.25 -0.94 8.17
C ILE A 26 10.67 -2.31 7.64
N ALA A 27 10.18 -3.38 8.27
CA ALA A 27 10.41 -4.73 7.78
C ALA A 27 9.71 -4.98 6.42
N VAL A 28 10.32 -5.78 5.55
CA VAL A 28 9.72 -6.17 4.26
C VAL A 28 8.35 -6.85 4.45
N GLY A 29 8.17 -7.66 5.50
CA GLY A 29 6.87 -8.25 5.84
C GLY A 29 5.80 -7.21 6.22
N THR A 30 6.21 -6.07 6.79
CA THR A 30 5.32 -4.95 7.06
C THR A 30 4.87 -4.28 5.76
N VAL A 31 5.73 -4.19 4.74
CA VAL A 31 5.37 -3.68 3.40
C VAL A 31 4.27 -4.55 2.79
N LYS A 32 4.43 -5.88 2.79
CA LYS A 32 3.43 -6.83 2.27
C LYS A 32 2.07 -6.69 2.96
N SER A 33 2.06 -6.80 4.29
CA SER A 33 0.81 -6.75 5.06
C SER A 33 0.12 -5.38 5.00
N THR A 34 0.89 -4.29 4.91
CA THR A 34 0.35 -2.94 4.71
C THR A 34 -0.22 -2.77 3.30
N THR A 35 0.42 -3.31 2.28
CA THR A 35 -0.07 -3.31 0.89
C THR A 35 -1.40 -4.03 0.80
N ALA A 36 -1.50 -5.24 1.36
CA ALA A 36 -2.75 -6.01 1.38
C ALA A 36 -3.90 -5.26 2.07
N ARG A 37 -3.64 -4.64 3.23
CA ARG A 37 -4.63 -3.81 3.94
C ARG A 37 -5.06 -2.59 3.11
N ALA A 38 -4.11 -1.89 2.50
CA ALA A 38 -4.38 -0.70 1.69
C ALA A 38 -5.26 -1.04 0.47
N LEU A 39 -4.91 -2.09 -0.28
CA LEU A 39 -5.69 -2.55 -1.43
C LEU A 39 -7.09 -3.01 -1.02
N ASN A 40 -7.23 -3.70 0.12
CA ASN A 40 -8.55 -4.10 0.60
C ASN A 40 -9.44 -2.89 0.91
N LYS A 41 -8.90 -1.85 1.54
CA LYS A 41 -9.64 -0.61 1.79
C LYS A 41 -10.06 0.10 0.50
N MET A 42 -9.19 0.16 -0.51
CA MET A 42 -9.52 0.77 -1.81
C MET A 42 -10.67 0.03 -2.49
N ARG A 43 -10.66 -1.31 -2.45
CA ARG A 43 -11.74 -2.14 -3.00
C ARG A 43 -13.07 -1.93 -2.29
N VAL A 44 -13.07 -1.69 -0.97
CA VAL A 44 -14.28 -1.37 -0.21
C VAL A 44 -14.82 0.00 -0.61
N VAL A 45 -13.96 1.01 -0.72
CA VAL A 45 -14.34 2.36 -1.15
C VAL A 45 -14.93 2.35 -2.56
N ASP A 46 -14.37 1.59 -3.50
CA ASP A 46 -14.92 1.46 -4.85
C ASP A 46 -16.35 0.88 -4.83
N LEU A 47 -16.62 -0.14 -3.99
CA LEU A 47 -17.96 -0.73 -3.87
C LEU A 47 -18.98 0.24 -3.26
N GLU A 48 -18.57 1.02 -2.27
CA GLU A 48 -19.42 2.06 -1.68
C GLU A 48 -19.68 3.22 -2.66
N THR A 49 -18.73 3.51 -3.55
CA THR A 49 -18.84 4.59 -4.53
C THR A 49 -19.69 4.21 -5.75
N ILE A 50 -19.69 2.93 -6.16
CA ILE A 50 -20.50 2.43 -7.29
C ILE A 50 -21.96 2.17 -6.87
N GLY A 51 -22.18 1.91 -5.57
CA GLY A 51 -23.51 1.66 -5.02
C GLY A 51 -24.31 2.89 -4.59
N ALA A 52 -23.75 4.10 -4.72
CA ALA A 52 -24.35 5.39 -4.39
C ALA A 52 -24.68 6.19 -5.67
#